data_AF-A0A2U4CDT3-F1
#
_entry.id   AF-A0A2U4CDT3-F1
#
_cell.length_a   1.000
_cell.length_b   1.000
_cell.length_c   1.000
_cell.angle_alpha   90.00
_cell.angle_beta   90.00
_cell.angle_gamma   90.00
#
_symmetry.space_group_name_H-M   'P 1'
#
loop_
_entity.id
_entity.type
_entity.pdbx_description
1 polymer ?
#
loop_
_entity_poly.entity_id
_entity_poly.type
_entity_poly.pdbx_seq_one_letter_code
_entity_poly.pdbx_strand_id
1 'polypeptide(L)'
;MRRQVTQPDCKPLHAFCFPFETQLRYQYKFRDLTMEELKNVNTFFPHFRYSMDTYVFKDSSQKNLLNFTGTIPVMYQGNTYNIPIRLWILDSHPFAPPICFLKPTANMGILVGKHVDAQGRIYLPYLQNWSHPKSVIVGLIKEMIAKFQEELPLYSLPSSDEAQQVDLLAYIAKITEGVSDTNSKNWANHENKTVNKITVVGGGELGIACTLAISAKGIADRLVLLDLSEGTKGVIMDLDIFNLPNVEISKDLSASTHSKVVIFTVNSLGSSQSYLDVVQRNVDMFRAFVAALGHYSPHGILLVASQPVEIMTYVTWKLSAFPANRVIGIGCNLDSQRLQYIITNVLKAQTSGREVWVIGEQGEDKVPTWGGQEDVTRHNSQVQLSNRVIWH
;
A
#
# COMPACT_ATOMS: atom_id res chain seq x y z
N MET A 1 37.69 -25.57 -18.14
CA MET A 1 36.41 -26.11 -18.67
C MET A 1 35.65 -26.80 -17.55
N ARG A 2 34.77 -26.09 -16.83
CA ARG A 2 33.84 -26.71 -15.86
C ARG A 2 32.53 -27.01 -16.57
N ARG A 3 32.16 -28.29 -16.63
CA ARG A 3 30.92 -28.79 -17.23
C ARG A 3 29.71 -28.30 -16.42
N GLN A 4 28.75 -27.70 -17.10
CA GLN A 4 27.40 -27.45 -16.60
C GLN A 4 26.73 -28.81 -16.32
N VAL A 5 26.22 -28.98 -15.11
CA VAL A 5 25.33 -30.09 -14.75
C VAL A 5 23.90 -29.58 -14.95
N THR A 6 23.23 -30.16 -15.93
CA THR A 6 21.82 -29.97 -16.26
C THR A 6 20.92 -30.47 -15.12
N GLN A 7 19.93 -29.67 -14.74
CA GLN A 7 18.83 -30.09 -13.84
C GLN A 7 18.05 -31.26 -14.47
N PRO A 8 17.63 -32.26 -13.68
CA PRO A 8 16.77 -33.32 -14.19
C PRO A 8 15.30 -32.86 -14.26
N ASP A 9 14.70 -33.11 -15.42
CA ASP A 9 13.27 -33.03 -15.68
C ASP A 9 12.47 -33.98 -14.77
N CYS A 10 11.53 -33.43 -14.01
CA CYS A 10 10.52 -34.23 -13.31
C CYS A 10 9.21 -34.26 -14.12
N LYS A 11 8.94 -35.41 -14.75
CA LYS A 11 7.63 -35.81 -15.28
C LYS A 11 6.81 -36.58 -14.22
N PRO A 12 5.47 -36.66 -14.38
CA PRO A 12 4.53 -36.66 -13.26
C PRO A 12 4.08 -38.09 -12.88
N LEU A 13 4.54 -38.61 -11.75
CA LEU A 13 3.90 -39.71 -11.02
C LEU A 13 4.33 -39.83 -9.54
N HIS A 14 5.21 -38.93 -9.06
CA HIS A 14 5.55 -38.73 -7.64
C HIS A 14 5.04 -37.36 -7.18
N ALA A 15 3.74 -37.21 -6.92
CA ALA A 15 3.14 -35.92 -6.54
C ALA A 15 3.46 -35.47 -5.10
N PHE A 16 4.05 -36.35 -4.28
CA PHE A 16 4.55 -35.99 -2.94
C PHE A 16 6.04 -36.31 -2.87
N CYS A 17 6.87 -35.28 -2.79
CA CYS A 17 8.30 -35.45 -2.56
C CYS A 17 8.48 -36.04 -1.14
N PHE A 18 9.39 -37.00 -0.94
CA PHE A 18 9.69 -37.63 0.36
C PHE A 18 9.81 -36.67 1.57
N PRO A 19 10.33 -35.43 1.43
CA PRO A 19 10.34 -34.44 2.52
C PRO A 19 8.94 -33.98 2.96
N PHE A 20 7.98 -33.94 2.04
CA PHE A 20 6.65 -33.38 2.24
C PHE A 20 5.76 -34.27 3.11
N GLU A 21 5.76 -35.60 2.86
CA GLU A 21 5.05 -36.57 3.70
C GLU A 21 5.63 -36.61 5.13
N THR A 22 6.94 -36.42 5.25
CA THR A 22 7.64 -36.43 6.54
C THR A 22 7.30 -35.20 7.39
N GLN A 23 7.09 -34.04 6.77
CA GLN A 23 6.77 -32.79 7.45
C GLN A 23 5.29 -32.69 7.88
N LEU A 24 4.37 -33.22 7.07
CA LEU A 24 2.96 -33.40 7.45
C LEU A 24 2.82 -34.33 8.67
N ARG A 25 3.70 -35.32 8.79
CA ARG A 25 3.69 -36.35 9.84
C ARG A 25 3.78 -35.80 11.27
N TYR A 26 4.42 -34.65 11.47
CA TYR A 26 4.62 -34.05 12.79
C TYR A 26 3.66 -32.89 13.10
N GLN A 27 2.94 -32.36 12.10
CA GLN A 27 2.13 -31.14 12.26
C GLN A 27 0.62 -31.36 12.25
N TYR A 28 0.10 -32.45 11.67
CA TYR A 28 -1.35 -32.68 11.53
C TYR A 28 -1.85 -33.81 12.44
N LYS A 29 -2.93 -33.53 13.19
CA LYS A 29 -3.51 -34.47 14.16
C LYS A 29 -4.16 -35.68 13.48
N PHE A 30 -4.79 -35.48 12.32
CA PHE A 30 -5.50 -36.52 11.57
C PHE A 30 -4.88 -36.71 10.18
N ARG A 31 -3.60 -37.11 10.18
CA ARG A 31 -2.78 -37.23 8.97
C ARG A 31 -3.38 -38.12 7.90
N ASP A 32 -3.80 -39.33 8.24
CA ASP A 32 -4.18 -40.33 7.24
C ASP A 32 -5.44 -39.89 6.48
N LEU A 33 -6.41 -39.33 7.21
CA LEU A 33 -7.61 -38.72 6.63
C LEU A 33 -7.27 -37.50 5.77
N THR A 34 -6.38 -36.62 6.26
CA THR A 34 -5.93 -35.45 5.49
C THR A 34 -5.26 -35.90 4.19
N MET A 35 -4.33 -36.85 4.24
CA MET A 35 -3.62 -37.36 3.05
C MET A 35 -4.55 -38.05 2.05
N GLU A 36 -5.57 -38.77 2.51
CA GLU A 36 -6.58 -39.36 1.63
C GLU A 36 -7.36 -38.26 0.90
N GLU A 37 -7.77 -37.22 1.62
CA GLU A 37 -8.45 -36.06 1.03
C GLU A 37 -7.55 -35.31 0.04
N LEU A 38 -6.25 -35.17 0.33
CA LEU A 38 -5.26 -34.59 -0.59
C LEU A 38 -5.13 -35.38 -1.89
N LYS A 39 -5.09 -36.72 -1.81
CA LYS A 39 -5.05 -37.59 -3.00
C LYS A 39 -6.32 -37.44 -3.82
N ASN A 40 -7.48 -37.33 -3.18
CA ASN A 40 -8.74 -37.08 -3.86
C ASN A 40 -8.73 -35.73 -4.57
N VAL A 41 -8.26 -34.65 -3.92
CA VAL A 41 -8.13 -33.33 -4.55
C VAL A 41 -7.18 -33.38 -5.76
N ASN A 42 -6.03 -34.04 -5.65
CA ASN A 42 -5.08 -34.18 -6.77
C ASN A 42 -5.68 -34.93 -7.97
N THR A 43 -6.59 -35.87 -7.71
CA THR A 43 -7.27 -36.66 -8.74
C THR A 43 -8.29 -35.81 -9.51
N PHE A 44 -9.06 -34.97 -8.81
CA PHE A 44 -10.08 -34.11 -9.45
C PHE A 44 -9.51 -32.79 -9.98
N PHE A 45 -8.47 -32.24 -9.37
CA PHE A 45 -7.89 -30.94 -9.71
C PHE A 45 -6.35 -31.00 -9.74
N PRO A 46 -5.75 -31.64 -10.77
CA PRO A 46 -4.31 -31.88 -10.85
C PRO A 46 -3.47 -30.60 -11.04
N HIS A 47 -4.12 -29.47 -11.35
CA HIS A 47 -3.46 -28.18 -11.53
C HIS A 47 -3.16 -27.44 -10.21
N PHE A 48 -3.69 -27.93 -9.09
CA PHE A 48 -3.36 -27.36 -7.78
C PHE A 48 -1.95 -27.73 -7.37
N ARG A 49 -1.22 -26.74 -6.85
CA ARG A 49 0.11 -26.92 -6.26
C ARG A 49 0.00 -26.91 -4.74
N TYR A 50 0.80 -27.75 -4.11
CA TYR A 50 0.88 -27.89 -2.66
C TYR A 50 2.16 -27.24 -2.14
N SER A 51 2.06 -26.51 -1.03
CA SER A 51 3.21 -25.92 -0.34
C SER A 51 2.96 -25.82 1.17
N MET A 52 4.02 -25.86 1.96
CA MET A 52 3.98 -25.55 3.39
C MET A 52 4.45 -24.12 3.58
N ASP A 53 3.56 -23.25 4.06
CA ASP A 53 3.87 -21.84 4.29
C ASP A 53 3.40 -21.42 5.70
N THR A 54 3.92 -20.31 6.19
CA THR A 54 3.50 -19.74 7.48
C THR A 54 2.21 -18.95 7.30
N TYR A 55 1.15 -19.38 8.00
CA TYR A 55 -0.09 -18.64 8.13
C TYR A 55 -0.07 -17.82 9.42
N VAL A 56 -0.45 -16.54 9.32
CA VAL A 56 -0.60 -15.63 10.47
C VAL A 56 -2.09 -15.49 10.79
N PHE A 57 -2.49 -15.93 11.98
CA PHE A 57 -3.85 -15.83 12.46
C PHE A 57 -4.17 -14.41 12.95
N LYS A 58 -5.47 -14.12 13.17
CA LYS A 58 -5.94 -12.81 13.65
C LYS A 58 -5.40 -12.44 15.04
N ASP A 59 -5.07 -13.43 15.85
CA ASP A 59 -4.45 -13.25 17.17
C ASP A 59 -2.92 -13.06 17.09
N SER A 60 -2.38 -12.83 15.89
CA SER A 60 -0.95 -12.74 15.58
C SER A 60 -0.16 -14.03 15.83
N SER A 61 -0.82 -15.14 16.15
CA SER A 61 -0.16 -16.45 16.21
C SER A 61 0.22 -16.89 14.80
N GLN A 62 1.37 -17.56 14.70
CA GLN A 62 1.88 -18.06 13.42
C GLN A 62 1.94 -19.57 13.44
N LYS A 63 1.57 -20.19 12.32
CA LYS A 63 1.65 -21.64 12.18
C LYS A 63 2.03 -22.02 10.77
N ASN A 64 2.93 -22.98 10.64
CA ASN A 64 3.21 -23.58 9.35
C ASN A 64 2.05 -24.51 9.01
N LEU A 65 1.38 -24.20 7.91
CA LEU A 65 0.21 -24.92 7.43
C LEU A 65 0.41 -25.29 5.97
N LEU A 66 -0.18 -26.43 5.61
CA LEU A 66 -0.36 -26.83 4.24
C LEU A 66 -1.29 -25.83 3.56
N ASN A 67 -0.88 -25.35 2.39
CA ASN A 67 -1.77 -24.63 1.49
C ASN A 67 -1.79 -25.22 0.09
N PHE A 68 -2.95 -25.08 -0.53
CA PHE A 68 -3.18 -25.35 -1.93
C PHE A 68 -3.29 -24.03 -2.67
N THR A 69 -2.58 -23.88 -3.78
CA THR A 69 -2.74 -22.73 -4.67
C THR A 69 -3.01 -23.23 -6.08
N GLY A 70 -4.04 -22.72 -6.73
CA GLY A 70 -4.45 -23.12 -8.07
C GLY A 70 -5.54 -22.23 -8.63
N THR A 71 -6.08 -22.57 -9.79
CA THR A 71 -7.22 -21.87 -10.40
C THR A 71 -8.43 -22.79 -10.51
N ILE A 72 -9.62 -22.26 -10.29
CA ILE A 72 -10.89 -22.96 -10.51
C ILE A 72 -11.61 -22.40 -11.75
N PRO A 73 -12.10 -23.23 -12.66
CA PRO A 73 -12.84 -22.78 -13.83
C PRO A 73 -14.28 -22.44 -13.44
N VAL A 74 -14.71 -21.22 -13.75
CA VAL A 74 -16.04 -20.70 -13.45
C VAL A 74 -16.68 -20.20 -14.74
N MET A 75 -17.82 -20.76 -15.12
CA MET A 75 -18.55 -20.32 -16.30
C MET A 75 -19.51 -19.18 -15.95
N TYR A 76 -19.26 -18.01 -16.49
CA TYR A 76 -20.06 -16.82 -16.25
C TYR A 76 -20.44 -16.17 -17.58
N GLN A 77 -21.74 -15.98 -17.82
CA GLN A 77 -22.27 -15.38 -19.06
C GLN A 77 -21.74 -16.05 -20.36
N GLY A 78 -21.58 -17.38 -20.35
CA GLY A 78 -21.10 -18.15 -21.51
C GLY A 78 -19.59 -18.22 -21.67
N ASN A 79 -18.81 -17.51 -20.85
CA ASN A 79 -17.33 -17.54 -20.87
C ASN A 79 -16.78 -18.27 -19.65
N THR A 80 -15.68 -19.00 -19.81
CA THR A 80 -14.99 -19.67 -18.69
C THR A 80 -13.86 -18.80 -18.16
N TYR A 81 -13.95 -18.43 -16.88
CA TYR A 81 -12.95 -17.67 -16.14
C TYR A 81 -12.18 -18.57 -15.19
N ASN A 82 -10.85 -18.48 -15.20
CA ASN A 82 -9.99 -19.25 -14.30
C ASN A 82 -9.68 -18.42 -13.06
N ILE A 83 -10.39 -18.68 -11.97
CA ILE A 83 -10.30 -17.88 -10.74
C ILE A 83 -9.18 -18.43 -9.86
N PRO A 84 -8.11 -17.66 -9.61
CA PRO A 84 -7.03 -18.10 -8.73
C PRO A 84 -7.46 -18.09 -7.27
N ILE A 85 -7.27 -19.23 -6.60
CA ILE A 85 -7.61 -19.43 -5.18
C ILE A 85 -6.43 -20.02 -4.40
N ARG A 86 -6.47 -19.79 -3.09
CA ARG A 86 -5.58 -20.39 -2.09
C ARG A 86 -6.38 -20.92 -0.91
N LEU A 87 -6.16 -22.19 -0.57
CA LEU A 87 -6.82 -22.87 0.55
C LEU A 87 -5.76 -23.25 1.60
N TRP A 88 -5.96 -22.88 2.85
CA TRP A 88 -5.10 -23.22 3.99
C TRP A 88 -5.74 -24.28 4.85
N ILE A 89 -4.99 -25.33 5.16
CA ILE A 89 -5.52 -26.50 5.87
C ILE A 89 -5.04 -26.48 7.29
N LEU A 90 -5.97 -26.43 8.23
CA LEU A 90 -5.67 -26.43 9.66
C LEU A 90 -5.20 -27.81 10.11
N ASP A 91 -4.38 -27.86 11.15
CA ASP A 91 -3.85 -29.12 11.72
C ASP A 91 -4.92 -30.05 12.30
N SER A 92 -6.12 -29.53 12.53
CA SER A 92 -7.32 -30.24 12.96
C SER A 92 -8.21 -30.73 11.81
N HIS A 93 -7.85 -30.47 10.56
CA HIS A 93 -8.51 -31.04 9.39
C HIS A 93 -8.47 -32.59 9.44
N PRO A 94 -9.54 -33.30 9.02
CA PRO A 94 -10.74 -32.82 8.33
C PRO A 94 -11.86 -32.29 9.23
N PHE A 95 -11.69 -32.26 10.55
CA PHE A 95 -12.75 -31.82 11.46
C PHE A 95 -12.90 -30.29 11.52
N ALA A 96 -11.86 -29.56 11.12
CA ALA A 96 -11.95 -28.12 10.91
C ALA A 96 -11.97 -27.76 9.42
N PRO A 97 -12.78 -26.75 9.02
CA PRO A 97 -12.80 -26.28 7.65
C PRO A 97 -11.48 -25.62 7.25
N PRO A 98 -11.14 -25.66 5.96
CA PRO A 98 -10.01 -24.90 5.43
C PRO A 98 -10.30 -23.39 5.42
N ILE A 99 -9.24 -22.57 5.48
CA ILE A 99 -9.34 -21.11 5.31
C ILE A 99 -9.07 -20.76 3.85
N CYS A 100 -9.99 -20.03 3.23
CA CYS A 100 -10.03 -19.87 1.78
C CYS A 100 -9.83 -18.41 1.37
N PHE A 101 -8.99 -18.17 0.37
CA PHE A 101 -8.70 -16.84 -0.17
C PHE A 101 -8.66 -16.86 -1.69
N LEU A 102 -9.02 -15.74 -2.32
CA LEU A 102 -8.66 -15.43 -3.68
C LEU A 102 -7.18 -15.04 -3.76
N LYS A 103 -6.56 -15.28 -4.90
CA LYS A 103 -5.19 -14.87 -5.18
C LYS A 103 -5.11 -14.13 -6.54
N PRO A 104 -5.63 -12.90 -6.63
CA PRO A 104 -5.67 -12.14 -7.88
C PRO A 104 -4.29 -12.03 -8.53
N THR A 105 -4.23 -12.06 -9.86
CA THR A 105 -3.05 -11.68 -10.64
C THR A 105 -2.94 -10.16 -10.73
N ALA A 106 -1.81 -9.64 -11.23
CA ALA A 106 -1.56 -8.19 -11.31
C ALA A 106 -2.63 -7.39 -12.09
N ASN A 107 -3.34 -8.07 -13.00
CA ASN A 107 -4.41 -7.53 -13.82
C ASN A 107 -5.81 -7.95 -13.34
N MET A 108 -5.97 -8.37 -12.09
CA MET A 108 -7.26 -8.74 -11.50
C MET A 108 -7.53 -7.92 -10.24
N GLY A 109 -8.73 -7.37 -10.13
CA GLY A 109 -9.24 -6.76 -8.89
C GLY A 109 -10.23 -7.68 -8.19
N ILE A 110 -10.34 -7.56 -6.86
CA ILE A 110 -11.33 -8.29 -6.06
C ILE A 110 -12.65 -7.51 -6.06
N LEU A 111 -13.74 -8.19 -6.37
CA LEU A 111 -15.10 -7.67 -6.20
C LEU A 111 -15.61 -8.12 -4.82
N VAL A 112 -15.80 -7.16 -3.91
CA VAL A 112 -16.38 -7.44 -2.58
C VAL A 112 -17.85 -7.77 -2.77
N GLY A 113 -18.26 -8.92 -2.26
CA GLY A 113 -19.60 -9.45 -2.46
C GLY A 113 -20.08 -10.28 -1.29
N LYS A 114 -21.15 -11.04 -1.49
CA LYS A 114 -21.77 -11.84 -0.41
C LYS A 114 -20.84 -12.92 0.16
N HIS A 115 -19.94 -13.42 -0.69
CA HIS A 115 -19.08 -14.57 -0.38
C HIS A 115 -17.60 -14.20 -0.25
N VAL A 116 -17.22 -12.94 -0.45
CA VAL A 116 -15.81 -12.52 -0.50
C VAL A 116 -15.65 -11.14 0.14
N ASP A 117 -14.71 -11.00 1.07
CA ASP A 117 -14.35 -9.71 1.67
C ASP A 117 -13.27 -8.93 0.89
N ALA A 118 -12.97 -7.71 1.33
CA ALA A 118 -11.96 -6.85 0.70
C ALA A 118 -10.54 -7.44 0.70
N GLN A 119 -10.25 -8.38 1.60
CA GLN A 119 -8.98 -9.09 1.68
C GLN A 119 -8.98 -10.35 0.79
N GLY A 120 -10.07 -10.61 0.06
CA GLY A 120 -10.24 -11.77 -0.79
C GLY A 120 -10.54 -13.05 -0.01
N ARG A 121 -10.85 -12.99 1.28
CA ARG A 121 -11.23 -14.17 2.06
C ARG A 121 -12.63 -14.61 1.67
N ILE A 122 -12.77 -15.92 1.46
CA ILE A 122 -13.99 -16.53 0.98
C ILE A 122 -14.83 -17.04 2.15
N TYR A 123 -16.10 -16.66 2.20
CA TYR A 123 -17.11 -17.10 3.16
C TYR A 123 -18.26 -17.79 2.42
N LEU A 124 -18.40 -19.09 2.65
CA LEU A 124 -19.46 -19.91 2.06
C LEU A 124 -20.27 -20.58 3.17
N PRO A 125 -21.60 -20.77 2.97
CA PRO A 125 -22.41 -21.59 3.88
C PRO A 125 -21.82 -22.99 4.10
N TYR A 126 -21.18 -23.56 3.06
CA TYR A 126 -20.49 -24.85 3.16
C TYR A 126 -19.30 -24.85 4.14
N LEU A 127 -18.61 -23.72 4.31
CA LEU A 127 -17.54 -23.57 5.31
C LEU A 127 -18.12 -23.40 6.72
N GLN A 128 -19.25 -22.70 6.85
CA GLN A 128 -19.91 -22.50 8.14
C GLN A 128 -20.52 -23.81 8.68
N ASN A 129 -21.11 -24.62 7.80
CA ASN A 129 -21.74 -25.89 8.13
C ASN A 129 -20.79 -27.09 7.93
N TRP A 130 -19.48 -26.86 8.02
CA TRP A 130 -18.48 -27.90 7.78
C TRP A 130 -18.60 -29.04 8.79
N SER A 131 -18.81 -30.26 8.30
CA SER A 131 -18.98 -31.45 9.13
C SER A 131 -18.39 -32.67 8.43
N HIS A 132 -17.24 -33.15 8.90
CA HIS A 132 -16.65 -34.39 8.42
C HIS A 132 -17.49 -35.60 8.89
N PRO A 133 -17.75 -36.61 8.03
CA PRO A 133 -17.22 -36.83 6.68
C PRO A 133 -18.08 -36.26 5.53
N LYS A 134 -19.16 -35.54 5.83
CA LYS A 134 -20.06 -34.98 4.81
C LYS A 134 -19.41 -33.84 4.01
N SER A 135 -18.57 -33.05 4.67
CA SER A 135 -17.84 -31.93 4.07
C SER A 135 -16.42 -32.34 3.71
N VAL A 136 -16.05 -32.12 2.45
CA VAL A 136 -14.71 -32.40 1.91
C VAL A 136 -14.26 -31.27 0.97
N ILE A 137 -12.96 -31.10 0.77
CA ILE A 137 -12.34 -30.03 -0.03
C ILE A 137 -12.81 -30.06 -1.48
N VAL A 138 -12.97 -31.26 -2.05
CA VAL A 138 -13.52 -31.39 -3.41
C VAL A 138 -14.95 -30.83 -3.49
N GLY A 139 -15.77 -31.06 -2.46
CA GLY A 139 -17.12 -30.50 -2.35
C GLY A 139 -17.09 -28.99 -2.16
N LEU A 140 -16.17 -28.49 -1.35
CA LEU A 140 -15.96 -27.05 -1.18
C LEU A 140 -15.57 -26.34 -2.48
N ILE A 141 -14.67 -26.92 -3.28
CA ILE A 141 -14.28 -26.35 -4.57
C ILE A 141 -15.47 -26.33 -5.53
N LYS A 142 -16.30 -27.39 -5.55
CA LYS A 142 -17.53 -27.42 -6.35
C LYS A 142 -18.53 -26.34 -5.90
N GLU A 143 -18.70 -26.14 -4.60
CA GLU A 143 -19.55 -25.07 -4.06
C GLU A 143 -19.01 -23.68 -4.43
N MET A 144 -17.69 -23.46 -4.35
CA MET A 144 -17.05 -22.22 -4.80
C MET A 144 -17.35 -21.96 -6.27
N ILE A 145 -17.19 -22.96 -7.13
CA ILE A 145 -17.51 -22.83 -8.55
C ILE A 145 -18.98 -22.45 -8.72
N ALA A 146 -19.92 -23.16 -8.10
CA ALA A 146 -21.34 -22.87 -8.21
C ALA A 146 -21.69 -21.43 -7.77
N LYS A 147 -21.12 -20.96 -6.66
CA LYS A 147 -21.39 -19.61 -6.15
C LYS A 147 -20.74 -18.51 -6.98
N PHE A 148 -19.54 -18.74 -7.51
CA PHE A 148 -18.87 -17.78 -8.39
C PHE A 148 -19.47 -17.73 -9.80
N GLN A 149 -20.26 -18.74 -10.20
CA GLN A 149 -21.07 -18.67 -11.44
C GLN A 149 -22.26 -17.71 -11.30
N GLU A 150 -22.78 -17.50 -10.08
CA GLU A 150 -23.84 -16.52 -9.82
C GLU A 150 -23.27 -15.09 -9.77
N GLU A 151 -22.14 -14.91 -9.09
CA GLU A 151 -21.49 -13.61 -8.89
C GLU A 151 -19.96 -13.78 -8.99
N LEU A 152 -19.36 -13.21 -10.05
CA LEU A 152 -17.91 -13.30 -10.22
C LEU A 152 -17.18 -12.51 -9.12
N PRO A 153 -16.24 -13.13 -8.41
CA PRO A 153 -15.52 -12.48 -7.31
C PRO A 153 -14.34 -11.63 -7.77
N LEU A 154 -14.01 -11.63 -9.07
CA LEU A 154 -12.89 -10.90 -9.65
C LEU A 154 -13.33 -10.17 -10.92
N TYR A 155 -12.71 -9.03 -11.19
CA TYR A 155 -12.82 -8.31 -12.46
C TYR A 155 -11.44 -8.09 -13.08
N SER A 156 -11.38 -7.99 -14.42
CA SER A 156 -10.15 -7.68 -15.13
C SER A 156 -9.82 -6.20 -15.01
N LEU A 157 -8.57 -5.91 -14.67
CA LEU A 157 -7.97 -4.59 -14.83
C LEU A 157 -7.34 -4.54 -16.23
N PRO A 158 -7.54 -3.45 -17.00
CA PRO A 158 -6.92 -3.32 -18.32
C PRO A 158 -5.40 -3.38 -18.20
N SER A 159 -4.76 -4.23 -19.00
CA SER A 159 -3.31 -4.17 -19.20
C SER A 159 -2.95 -2.87 -19.92
N SER A 160 -1.89 -2.20 -19.47
CA SER A 160 -1.44 -0.93 -20.04
C SER A 160 -1.20 -1.03 -21.54
N ASP A 161 -1.40 0.12 -22.20
CA ASP A 161 -1.03 0.49 -23.58
C ASP A 161 -2.09 0.31 -24.67
N GLU A 162 -2.76 -0.84 -24.80
CA GLU A 162 -3.69 -1.04 -25.94
C GLU A 162 -5.08 -0.41 -25.75
N ALA A 163 -5.59 -0.39 -24.50
CA ALA A 163 -6.90 0.19 -24.18
C ALA A 163 -6.92 1.73 -24.32
N GLN A 164 -5.79 2.40 -24.06
CA GLN A 164 -5.68 3.85 -24.25
C GLN A 164 -5.77 4.24 -25.73
N GLN A 165 -5.24 3.41 -26.65
CA GLN A 165 -5.25 3.69 -28.08
C GLN A 165 -6.66 3.54 -28.69
N VAL A 166 -7.42 2.54 -28.27
CA VAL A 166 -8.79 2.28 -28.77
C VAL A 166 -9.77 3.33 -28.24
N ASP A 167 -9.66 3.73 -26.97
CA ASP A 167 -10.47 4.83 -26.41
C ASP A 167 -10.15 6.17 -27.08
N LEU A 168 -8.87 6.45 -27.37
CA LEU A 168 -8.46 7.66 -28.12
C LEU A 168 -9.07 7.70 -29.53
N LEU A 169 -9.05 6.57 -30.23
CA LEU A 169 -9.60 6.48 -31.59
C LEU A 169 -11.14 6.60 -31.59
N ALA A 170 -11.82 6.00 -30.61
CA ALA A 170 -13.25 6.14 -30.42
C ALA A 170 -13.65 7.60 -30.07
N TYR A 171 -12.80 8.32 -29.32
CA TYR A 171 -13.01 9.73 -28.98
C TYR A 171 -12.83 10.65 -30.19
N ILE A 172 -11.81 10.41 -31.03
CA ILE A 172 -11.53 11.21 -32.23
C ILE A 172 -12.63 11.04 -33.29
N ALA A 173 -13.15 9.83 -33.49
CA ALA A 173 -14.28 9.59 -34.39
C ALA A 173 -15.54 10.36 -33.95
N LYS A 174 -15.79 10.41 -32.64
CA LYS A 174 -16.95 11.10 -32.04
C LYS A 174 -16.88 12.63 -32.16
N ILE A 175 -15.67 13.19 -32.27
CA ILE A 175 -15.43 14.63 -32.47
C ILE A 175 -15.60 15.03 -33.94
N THR A 176 -15.35 14.11 -34.88
CA THR A 176 -15.32 14.45 -36.32
C THR A 176 -16.72 14.52 -36.94
N GLU A 177 -17.72 13.84 -36.37
CA GLU A 177 -19.10 13.82 -36.88
C GLU A 177 -20.04 14.83 -36.20
N GLY A 178 -19.57 15.61 -35.22
CA GLY A 178 -20.43 16.44 -34.37
C GLY A 178 -20.06 17.92 -34.34
N VAL A 179 -20.90 18.73 -34.99
CA VAL A 179 -21.13 20.18 -34.81
C VAL A 179 -20.52 21.10 -35.87
N SER A 180 -21.30 21.31 -36.93
CA SER A 180 -21.46 22.60 -37.58
C SER A 180 -22.43 23.48 -36.77
N ASP A 181 -22.01 24.74 -36.56
CA ASP A 181 -22.80 25.94 -36.26
C ASP A 181 -23.40 26.06 -34.84
N THR A 182 -23.33 27.19 -34.10
CA THR A 182 -22.90 28.58 -34.35
C THR A 182 -22.77 29.33 -32.99
N ASN A 183 -22.09 30.48 -33.02
CA ASN A 183 -22.12 31.62 -32.06
C ASN A 183 -21.14 31.69 -30.86
N SER A 184 -19.89 32.01 -31.19
CA SER A 184 -19.23 33.33 -30.99
C SER A 184 -19.17 33.97 -29.58
N LYS A 185 -17.93 34.01 -29.08
CA LYS A 185 -17.23 35.02 -28.24
C LYS A 185 -16.82 34.59 -26.83
N ASN A 186 -15.66 33.93 -26.75
CA ASN A 186 -14.42 34.51 -26.19
C ASN A 186 -13.36 33.40 -26.07
N TRP A 187 -12.62 33.18 -27.17
CA TRP A 187 -11.40 32.37 -27.15
C TRP A 187 -10.21 33.27 -26.82
N ALA A 188 -9.74 33.20 -25.58
CA ALA A 188 -8.38 33.54 -25.23
C ALA A 188 -7.85 32.44 -24.30
N ASN A 189 -7.02 31.57 -24.88
CA ASN A 189 -5.99 30.74 -24.23
C ASN A 189 -6.41 29.97 -22.97
N HIS A 190 -7.00 28.78 -23.15
CA HIS A 190 -6.81 27.70 -22.16
C HIS A 190 -5.67 26.79 -22.64
N GLU A 191 -4.45 27.13 -22.22
CA GLU A 191 -3.42 26.12 -22.00
C GLU A 191 -4.02 24.99 -21.14
N ASN A 192 -3.66 23.73 -21.42
CA ASN A 192 -3.96 22.59 -20.56
C ASN A 192 -3.29 22.80 -19.18
N LYS A 193 -3.94 23.57 -18.30
CA LYS A 193 -3.43 23.90 -16.97
C LYS A 193 -3.49 22.63 -16.13
N THR A 194 -2.33 22.03 -15.85
CA THR A 194 -2.23 20.89 -14.92
C THR A 194 -2.67 21.35 -13.54
N VAL A 195 -3.75 20.76 -13.00
CA VAL A 195 -4.30 21.12 -11.69
C VAL A 195 -3.29 20.78 -10.59
N ASN A 196 -2.95 21.76 -9.75
CA ASN A 196 -2.10 21.56 -8.57
C ASN A 196 -2.92 21.00 -7.42
N LYS A 197 -3.03 19.66 -7.38
CA LYS A 197 -3.74 18.96 -6.31
C LYS A 197 -2.79 18.56 -5.18
N ILE A 198 -3.16 18.85 -3.93
CA ILE A 198 -2.44 18.46 -2.72
C ILE A 198 -3.38 17.65 -1.82
N THR A 199 -2.85 16.60 -1.19
CA THR A 199 -3.57 15.82 -0.17
C THR A 199 -2.85 15.89 1.17
N VAL A 200 -3.59 16.12 2.24
CA VAL A 200 -3.12 16.06 3.63
C VAL A 200 -3.75 14.86 4.30
N VAL A 201 -2.95 14.01 4.93
CA VAL A 201 -3.37 12.75 5.54
C VAL A 201 -3.29 12.87 7.06
N GLY A 202 -4.45 12.91 7.70
CA GLY A 202 -4.63 13.00 9.16
C GLY A 202 -5.35 14.28 9.57
N GLY A 203 -6.49 14.16 10.25
CA GLY A 203 -7.30 15.28 10.76
C GLY A 203 -6.87 15.83 12.13
N GLY A 204 -5.64 15.54 12.58
CA GLY A 204 -5.10 16.11 13.82
C GLY A 204 -4.73 17.59 13.69
N GLU A 205 -4.30 18.21 14.80
CA GLU A 205 -3.92 19.64 14.86
C GLU A 205 -2.94 20.04 13.75
N LEU A 206 -1.91 19.21 13.50
CA LEU A 206 -0.93 19.47 12.45
C LEU A 206 -1.54 19.40 11.05
N GLY A 207 -2.41 18.43 10.78
CA GLY A 207 -3.04 18.29 9.47
C GLY A 207 -4.03 19.42 9.16
N ILE A 208 -4.79 19.85 10.17
CA ILE A 208 -5.69 21.01 10.07
C ILE A 208 -4.87 22.29 9.84
N ALA A 209 -3.79 22.50 10.61
CA ALA A 209 -2.90 23.65 10.42
C ALA A 209 -2.28 23.67 9.01
N CYS A 210 -1.82 22.52 8.51
CA CYS A 210 -1.35 22.38 7.13
C CYS A 210 -2.44 22.73 6.11
N THR A 211 -3.66 22.24 6.30
CA THR A 211 -4.78 22.45 5.39
C THR A 211 -5.14 23.94 5.30
N LEU A 212 -5.28 24.60 6.46
CA LEU A 212 -5.55 26.04 6.53
C LEU A 212 -4.42 26.87 5.93
N ALA A 213 -3.15 26.53 6.21
CA ALA A 213 -2.00 27.26 5.66
C ALA A 213 -1.89 27.14 4.14
N ILE A 214 -2.15 25.96 3.58
CA ILE A 214 -2.14 25.72 2.13
C ILE A 214 -3.30 26.47 1.47
N SER A 215 -4.50 26.40 2.06
CA SER A 215 -5.69 27.11 1.58
C SER A 215 -5.49 28.62 1.60
N ALA A 216 -4.97 29.18 2.70
CA ALA A 216 -4.76 30.62 2.86
C ALA A 216 -3.69 31.17 1.89
N LYS A 217 -2.66 30.36 1.57
CA LYS A 217 -1.64 30.74 0.59
C LYS A 217 -2.09 30.62 -0.87
N GLY A 218 -3.20 29.93 -1.14
CA GLY A 218 -3.72 29.75 -2.50
C GLY A 218 -2.78 28.99 -3.44
N ILE A 219 -1.90 28.13 -2.90
CA ILE A 219 -0.88 27.41 -3.69
C ILE A 219 -1.39 26.15 -4.39
N ALA A 220 -2.56 25.64 -3.97
CA ALA A 220 -3.18 24.45 -4.53
C ALA A 220 -4.50 24.83 -5.22
N ASP A 221 -4.70 24.31 -6.44
CA ASP A 221 -5.97 24.42 -7.16
C ASP A 221 -7.04 23.50 -6.55
N ARG A 222 -6.61 22.40 -5.92
CA ARG A 222 -7.45 21.47 -5.15
C ARG A 222 -6.69 20.94 -3.95
N LEU A 223 -7.35 20.93 -2.79
CA LEU A 223 -6.82 20.45 -1.53
C LEU A 223 -7.74 19.37 -0.98
N VAL A 224 -7.18 18.23 -0.56
CA VAL A 224 -7.94 17.14 0.04
C VAL A 224 -7.43 16.89 1.45
N LEU A 225 -8.30 16.93 2.44
CA LEU A 225 -8.00 16.50 3.81
C LEU A 225 -8.58 15.11 4.04
N LEU A 226 -7.71 14.13 4.25
CA LEU A 226 -8.08 12.77 4.59
C LEU A 226 -8.12 12.59 6.10
N ASP A 227 -9.31 12.51 6.68
CA ASP A 227 -9.49 12.23 8.10
C ASP A 227 -9.56 10.72 8.37
N LEU A 228 -8.40 10.17 8.72
CA LEU A 228 -8.27 8.77 9.14
C LEU A 228 -8.39 8.59 10.66
N SER A 229 -8.69 9.66 11.40
CA SER A 229 -8.71 9.67 12.86
C SER A 229 -10.14 9.71 13.42
N GLU A 230 -10.41 8.99 14.51
CA GLU A 230 -11.72 9.05 15.18
C GLU A 230 -11.81 10.17 16.25
N GLY A 231 -10.69 10.84 16.56
CA GLY A 231 -10.55 11.71 17.73
C GLY A 231 -10.96 13.17 17.53
N THR A 232 -10.76 13.74 16.34
CA THR A 232 -10.86 15.20 16.10
C THR A 232 -12.13 15.58 15.34
N LYS A 233 -13.27 14.96 15.70
CA LYS A 233 -14.54 15.17 14.99
C LYS A 233 -15.02 16.63 15.01
N GLY A 234 -14.84 17.34 16.13
CA GLY A 234 -15.31 18.72 16.28
C GLY A 234 -14.63 19.72 15.33
N VAL A 235 -13.29 19.74 15.32
CA VAL A 235 -12.54 20.71 14.50
C VAL A 235 -12.71 20.45 13.00
N ILE A 236 -12.90 19.20 12.61
CA ILE A 236 -13.14 18.82 11.21
C ILE A 236 -14.55 19.20 10.78
N MET A 237 -15.54 19.05 11.66
CA MET A 237 -16.89 19.57 11.41
C MET A 237 -16.89 21.09 11.25
N ASP A 238 -16.13 21.81 12.08
CA ASP A 238 -15.99 23.26 11.94
C ASP A 238 -15.37 23.63 10.58
N LEU A 239 -14.34 22.88 10.15
CA LEU A 239 -13.69 23.08 8.85
C LEU A 239 -14.66 22.87 7.68
N ASP A 240 -15.52 21.86 7.78
CA ASP A 240 -16.57 21.57 6.79
C ASP A 240 -17.64 22.68 6.77
N ILE A 241 -18.03 23.18 7.95
CA ILE A 241 -18.96 24.33 8.09
C ILE A 241 -18.39 25.60 7.45
N PHE A 242 -17.08 25.85 7.62
CA PHE A 242 -16.42 26.99 6.99
C PHE A 242 -16.39 26.89 5.46
N ASN A 243 -16.60 25.69 4.89
CA ASN A 243 -16.68 25.42 3.45
C ASN A 243 -15.57 26.13 2.66
N LEU A 244 -14.33 25.83 3.04
CA LEU A 244 -13.16 26.47 2.46
C LEU A 244 -13.09 26.24 0.95
N PRO A 245 -12.73 27.27 0.16
CA PRO A 245 -12.69 27.14 -1.29
C PRO A 245 -11.64 26.11 -1.70
N ASN A 246 -12.03 25.22 -2.62
CA ASN A 246 -11.19 24.16 -3.18
C ASN A 246 -10.68 23.12 -2.17
N VAL A 247 -11.27 23.03 -0.97
CA VAL A 247 -10.95 22.02 0.04
C VAL A 247 -12.02 20.94 0.05
N GLU A 248 -11.61 19.68 -0.03
CA GLU A 248 -12.46 18.49 0.07
C GLU A 248 -12.06 17.71 1.32
N ILE A 249 -13.00 17.47 2.23
CA ILE A 249 -12.79 16.62 3.41
C ILE A 249 -13.36 15.24 3.08
N SER A 250 -12.53 14.21 3.16
CA SER A 250 -12.95 12.84 2.86
C SER A 250 -12.34 11.84 3.84
N LYS A 251 -13.02 10.71 4.02
CA LYS A 251 -12.47 9.54 4.73
C LYS A 251 -11.93 8.50 3.75
N ASP A 252 -12.27 8.64 2.47
CA ASP A 252 -11.92 7.68 1.43
C ASP A 252 -10.58 8.04 0.81
N LEU A 253 -9.65 7.07 0.83
CA LEU A 253 -8.32 7.25 0.25
C LEU A 253 -8.36 7.57 -1.25
N SER A 254 -9.42 7.19 -1.96
CA SER A 254 -9.64 7.48 -3.38
C SER A 254 -9.71 8.98 -3.69
N ALA A 255 -10.12 9.80 -2.71
CA ALA A 255 -10.11 11.26 -2.87
C ALA A 255 -8.69 11.82 -3.09
N SER A 256 -7.63 11.08 -2.74
CA SER A 256 -6.24 11.47 -3.00
C SER A 256 -5.76 11.29 -4.45
N THR A 257 -6.62 10.82 -5.36
CA THR A 257 -6.22 10.47 -6.73
C THR A 257 -5.62 11.65 -7.50
N HIS A 258 -4.49 11.41 -8.17
CA HIS A 258 -3.73 12.40 -8.95
C HIS A 258 -3.22 13.62 -8.15
N SER A 259 -2.86 13.44 -6.89
CA SER A 259 -2.21 14.49 -6.09
C SER A 259 -0.73 14.64 -6.46
N LYS A 260 -0.29 15.89 -6.66
CA LYS A 260 1.13 16.22 -6.89
C LYS A 260 1.95 16.08 -5.61
N VAL A 261 1.35 16.37 -4.47
CA VAL A 261 1.97 16.23 -3.15
C VAL A 261 0.99 15.56 -2.19
N VAL A 262 1.46 14.57 -1.44
CA VAL A 262 0.72 13.90 -0.36
C VAL A 262 1.49 14.09 0.94
N ILE A 263 0.88 14.76 1.91
CA ILE A 263 1.48 15.15 3.18
C ILE A 263 0.97 14.21 4.28
N PHE A 264 1.87 13.54 5.01
CA PHE A 264 1.53 12.66 6.11
C PHE A 264 1.69 13.34 7.46
N THR A 265 0.59 13.49 8.20
CA THR A 265 0.54 14.10 9.54
C THR A 265 -0.07 13.18 10.60
N VAL A 266 -0.26 11.88 10.29
CA VAL A 266 -0.87 10.90 11.19
C VAL A 266 0.12 10.46 12.26
N ASN A 267 -0.25 10.57 13.55
CA ASN A 267 0.53 10.08 14.69
C ASN A 267 -0.40 9.50 15.76
N SER A 268 0.00 8.40 16.40
CA SER A 268 -0.66 7.85 17.59
C SER A 268 0.20 8.15 18.82
N LEU A 269 -0.08 9.26 19.51
CA LEU A 269 0.57 9.60 20.78
C LEU A 269 -0.33 9.14 21.94
N GLY A 270 0.07 8.08 22.63
CA GLY A 270 -0.62 7.53 23.80
C GLY A 270 0.10 7.83 25.12
N SER A 271 -0.64 7.99 26.21
CA SER A 271 -0.16 8.51 27.51
C SER A 271 0.61 7.53 28.40
N SER A 272 0.89 6.28 27.97
CA SER A 272 1.62 5.30 28.79
C SER A 272 2.23 4.12 28.02
N GLN A 273 2.89 4.37 26.88
CA GLN A 273 3.59 3.33 26.11
C GLN A 273 5.09 3.54 26.00
N SER A 274 5.82 2.46 25.74
CA SER A 274 7.24 2.53 25.37
C SER A 274 7.40 3.20 24.00
N TYR A 275 8.55 3.84 23.76
CA TYR A 275 8.87 4.49 22.47
C TYR A 275 8.69 3.53 21.28
N LEU A 276 9.08 2.26 21.43
CA LEU A 276 8.95 1.26 20.36
C LEU A 276 7.49 0.93 20.04
N ASP A 277 6.61 0.91 21.03
CA ASP A 277 5.18 0.64 20.79
C ASP A 277 4.52 1.78 20.00
N VAL A 278 4.92 3.01 20.26
CA VAL A 278 4.45 4.21 19.53
C VAL A 278 4.90 4.13 18.07
N VAL A 279 6.17 3.82 17.83
CA VAL A 279 6.70 3.64 16.47
C VAL A 279 5.98 2.51 15.75
N GLN A 280 5.82 1.35 16.39
CA GLN A 280 5.17 0.19 15.79
C GLN A 280 3.73 0.49 15.37
N ARG A 281 2.96 1.18 16.22
CA ARG A 281 1.59 1.62 15.87
C ARG A 281 1.57 2.58 14.69
N ASN A 282 2.49 3.54 14.65
CA ASN A 282 2.60 4.47 13.52
C ASN A 282 2.96 3.72 12.23
N VAL A 283 3.86 2.74 12.29
CA VAL A 283 4.20 1.86 11.16
C VAL A 283 2.98 1.06 10.68
N ASP A 284 2.19 0.50 11.60
CA ASP A 284 1.01 -0.28 11.26
C ASP A 284 -0.07 0.58 10.60
N MET A 285 -0.28 1.82 11.07
CA MET A 285 -1.13 2.80 10.40
C MET A 285 -0.61 3.12 8.99
N PHE A 286 0.69 3.39 8.84
CA PHE A 286 1.29 3.70 7.54
C PHE A 286 1.16 2.53 6.55
N ARG A 287 1.28 1.29 7.02
CA ARG A 287 1.09 0.09 6.19
C ARG A 287 -0.32 0.04 5.59
N ALA A 288 -1.33 0.54 6.30
CA ALA A 288 -2.71 0.54 5.85
C ALA A 288 -2.97 1.51 4.68
N PHE A 289 -2.33 2.69 4.68
CA PHE A 289 -2.66 3.74 3.70
C PHE A 289 -1.53 4.13 2.74
N VAL A 290 -0.24 3.96 3.07
CA VAL A 290 0.87 4.46 2.22
C VAL A 290 0.87 3.78 0.85
N ALA A 291 0.68 2.46 0.81
CA ALA A 291 0.62 1.71 -0.45
C ALA A 291 -0.58 2.16 -1.32
N ALA A 292 -1.74 2.38 -0.70
CA ALA A 292 -2.93 2.85 -1.39
C ALA A 292 -2.77 4.28 -1.93
N LEU A 293 -2.22 5.20 -1.13
CA LEU A 293 -1.96 6.58 -1.54
C LEU A 293 -0.89 6.66 -2.64
N GLY A 294 0.14 5.82 -2.57
CA GLY A 294 1.13 5.67 -3.63
C GLY A 294 0.52 5.16 -4.94
N HIS A 295 -0.48 4.27 -4.86
CA HIS A 295 -1.22 3.79 -6.02
C HIS A 295 -2.15 4.86 -6.62
N TYR A 296 -2.85 5.63 -5.79
CA TYR A 296 -3.73 6.72 -6.27
C TYR A 296 -2.96 7.91 -6.83
N SER A 297 -1.71 8.11 -6.41
CA SER A 297 -0.85 9.22 -6.83
C SER A 297 0.58 8.77 -7.21
N PRO A 298 0.75 7.97 -8.28
CA PRO A 298 2.02 7.34 -8.64
C PRO A 298 3.11 8.34 -9.11
N HIS A 299 2.70 9.54 -9.50
CA HIS A 299 3.58 10.63 -9.92
C HIS A 299 3.78 11.71 -8.84
N GLY A 300 3.16 11.56 -7.67
CA GLY A 300 3.24 12.54 -6.59
C GLY A 300 4.54 12.46 -5.78
N ILE A 301 4.76 13.48 -4.96
CA ILE A 301 5.79 13.53 -3.92
C ILE A 301 5.14 13.21 -2.58
N LEU A 302 5.76 12.33 -1.80
CA LEU A 302 5.33 11.99 -0.44
C LEU A 302 6.13 12.84 0.55
N LEU A 303 5.44 13.70 1.29
CA LEU A 303 6.03 14.56 2.31
C LEU A 303 5.63 14.05 3.70
N VAL A 304 6.60 13.68 4.53
CA VAL A 304 6.35 13.05 5.83
C VAL A 304 6.63 14.04 6.96
N ALA A 305 5.60 14.32 7.75
CA ALA A 305 5.65 15.14 8.95
C ALA A 305 5.27 14.37 10.24
N SER A 306 4.83 13.12 10.10
CA SER A 306 4.63 12.18 11.22
C SER A 306 5.92 11.92 11.97
N GLN A 307 5.82 11.71 13.29
CA GLN A 307 6.96 11.52 14.19
C GLN A 307 7.10 10.06 14.62
N PRO A 308 8.33 9.57 14.88
CA PRO A 308 9.62 10.22 14.61
C PRO A 308 9.91 10.30 13.10
N VAL A 309 10.24 11.50 12.60
CA VAL A 309 10.16 11.81 11.16
C VAL A 309 11.13 11.02 10.31
N GLU A 310 12.33 10.73 10.82
CA GLU A 310 13.36 9.99 10.12
C GLU A 310 12.92 8.54 9.88
N ILE A 311 12.43 7.89 10.94
CA ILE A 311 11.93 6.51 10.88
C ILE A 311 10.69 6.44 10.00
N MET A 312 9.74 7.36 10.19
CA MET A 312 8.50 7.37 9.41
C MET A 312 8.74 7.69 7.92
N THR A 313 9.76 8.49 7.59
CA THR A 313 10.18 8.75 6.21
C THR A 313 10.76 7.48 5.57
N TYR A 314 11.64 6.78 6.29
CA TYR A 314 12.18 5.50 5.83
C TYR A 314 11.08 4.47 5.60
N VAL A 315 10.14 4.34 6.54
CA VAL A 315 8.99 3.44 6.45
C VAL A 315 8.13 3.79 5.24
N THR A 316 7.85 5.09 5.03
CA THR A 316 7.08 5.56 3.86
C THR A 316 7.77 5.20 2.56
N TRP A 317 9.10 5.38 2.48
CA TRP A 317 9.88 5.01 1.31
C TRP A 317 9.80 3.50 1.01
N LYS A 318 9.96 2.67 2.03
CA LYS A 318 9.89 1.21 1.87
C LYS A 318 8.50 0.71 1.51
N LEU A 319 7.44 1.32 2.06
CA LEU A 319 6.06 0.90 1.82
C LEU A 319 5.49 1.42 0.50
N SER A 320 5.90 2.61 0.06
CA SER A 320 5.41 3.21 -1.20
C SER A 320 6.06 2.63 -2.45
N ALA A 321 7.24 2.01 -2.32
CA ALA A 321 8.09 1.59 -3.44
C ALA A 321 8.47 2.75 -4.39
N PHE A 322 8.39 4.00 -3.93
CA PHE A 322 8.80 5.16 -4.71
C PHE A 322 10.33 5.29 -4.75
N PRO A 323 10.88 5.94 -5.79
CA PRO A 323 12.29 6.31 -5.78
C PRO A 323 12.54 7.31 -4.63
N ALA A 324 13.74 7.25 -4.04
CA ALA A 324 14.07 7.98 -2.82
C ALA A 324 13.89 9.51 -2.98
N ASN A 325 14.14 10.05 -4.17
CA ASN A 325 13.97 11.47 -4.49
C ASN A 325 12.51 11.97 -4.46
N ARG A 326 11.52 11.08 -4.28
CA ARG A 326 10.10 11.43 -4.17
C ARG A 326 9.51 11.20 -2.77
N VAL A 327 10.34 10.83 -1.80
CA VAL A 327 9.90 10.64 -0.40
C VAL A 327 10.77 11.52 0.49
N ILE A 328 10.16 12.59 1.02
CA ILE A 328 10.86 13.65 1.73
C ILE A 328 10.31 13.74 3.15
N GLY A 329 11.17 13.64 4.15
CA GLY A 329 10.83 13.98 5.54
C GLY A 329 11.03 15.48 5.77
N ILE A 330 10.18 16.11 6.58
CA ILE A 330 10.36 17.54 6.93
C ILE A 330 11.63 17.79 7.78
N GLY A 331 12.11 16.75 8.48
CA GLY A 331 13.32 16.77 9.29
C GLY A 331 13.43 18.00 10.20
N CYS A 332 14.64 18.55 10.26
CA CYS A 332 14.99 19.73 11.06
C CYS A 332 14.70 21.08 10.37
N ASN A 333 13.83 21.14 9.37
CA ASN A 333 13.49 22.41 8.70
C ASN A 333 12.93 23.45 9.70
N LEU A 334 11.99 23.03 10.56
CA LEU A 334 11.44 23.91 11.59
C LEU A 334 12.48 24.29 12.65
N ASP A 335 13.38 23.38 13.00
CA ASP A 335 14.45 23.64 13.97
C ASP A 335 15.47 24.66 13.43
N SER A 336 15.80 24.57 12.14
CA SER A 336 16.66 25.54 11.45
C SER A 336 16.05 26.94 11.48
N GLN A 337 14.75 27.05 11.16
CA GLN A 337 14.01 28.31 11.22
C GLN A 337 13.93 28.87 12.64
N ARG A 338 13.73 28.02 13.65
CA ARG A 338 13.73 28.43 15.07
C ARG A 338 15.10 28.93 15.52
N LEU A 339 16.18 28.25 15.15
CA LEU A 339 17.54 28.67 15.47
C LEU A 339 17.87 30.01 14.80
N GLN A 340 17.54 30.16 13.52
CA GLN A 340 17.70 31.41 12.79
C GLN A 340 16.94 32.56 13.48
N TYR A 341 15.70 32.32 13.92
CA TYR A 341 14.90 33.29 14.65
C TYR A 341 15.55 33.72 15.97
N ILE A 342 16.05 32.76 16.77
CA ILE A 342 16.72 33.05 18.05
C ILE A 342 17.98 33.90 17.82
N ILE A 343 18.80 33.54 16.84
CA ILE A 343 20.03 34.28 16.52
C ILE A 343 19.71 35.71 16.08
N THR A 344 18.69 35.88 15.24
CA THR A 344 18.35 37.18 14.64
C THR A 344 17.64 38.09 15.66
N ASN A 345 16.66 37.56 16.40
CA ASN A 345 15.76 38.39 17.22
C ASN A 345 16.11 38.43 18.70
N VAL A 346 16.62 37.33 19.26
CA VAL A 346 16.97 37.27 20.70
C VAL A 346 18.38 37.79 20.91
N LEU A 347 19.34 37.31 20.10
CA LEU A 347 20.75 37.70 20.22
C LEU A 347 21.07 39.02 19.51
N LYS A 348 20.11 39.58 18.73
CA LYS A 348 20.27 40.80 17.92
C LYS A 348 21.56 40.80 17.09
N ALA A 349 22.07 39.63 16.75
CA ALA A 349 23.26 39.52 15.93
C ALA A 349 22.89 39.91 14.50
N GLN A 350 23.66 40.81 13.87
CA GLN A 350 23.57 41.01 12.44
C GLN A 350 24.04 39.72 11.74
N THR A 351 23.10 38.85 11.41
CA THR A 351 23.33 37.75 10.49
C THR A 351 23.37 38.34 9.08
N SER A 352 24.55 38.77 8.66
CA SER A 352 24.82 39.18 7.28
C SER A 352 24.67 37.99 6.33
N GLY A 353 23.43 37.65 5.98
CA GLY A 353 23.11 36.63 4.96
C GLY A 353 23.54 35.20 5.26
N ARG A 354 24.01 34.88 6.47
CA ARG A 354 24.38 33.52 6.86
C ARG A 354 23.14 32.74 7.30
N GLU A 355 22.72 31.82 6.45
CA GLU A 355 21.70 30.82 6.78
C GLU A 355 22.29 29.77 7.73
N VAL A 356 21.57 29.52 8.83
CA VAL A 356 21.95 28.50 9.82
C VAL A 356 21.07 27.27 9.65
N TRP A 357 21.71 26.10 9.56
CA TRP A 357 21.04 24.83 9.33
C TRP A 357 21.25 23.90 10.52
N VAL A 358 20.15 23.31 10.98
CA VAL A 358 20.16 22.19 11.93
C VAL A 358 19.99 20.92 11.10
N ILE A 359 20.90 19.98 11.26
CA ILE A 359 20.84 18.66 10.61
C ILE A 359 20.96 17.55 11.65
N GLY A 360 20.57 16.34 11.27
CA GLY A 360 20.55 15.18 12.15
C GLY A 360 19.14 14.72 12.51
N GLU A 361 19.03 13.92 13.56
CA GLU A 361 17.76 13.35 14.01
C GLU A 361 16.94 14.38 14.81
N GLN A 362 15.61 14.37 14.62
CA GLN A 362 14.68 15.15 15.42
C GLN A 362 14.55 14.60 16.86
N GLY A 363 15.58 14.79 17.69
CA GLY A 363 15.67 14.32 19.09
C GLY A 363 16.69 15.09 19.94
N GLU A 364 17.17 14.52 21.05
CA GLU A 364 18.25 15.15 21.86
C GLU A 364 19.61 15.16 21.14
N ASP A 365 19.79 14.31 20.11
CA ASP A 365 21.04 14.16 19.34
C ASP A 365 21.08 15.03 18.06
N LYS A 366 20.82 16.34 18.19
CA LYS A 366 20.92 17.30 17.05
C LYS A 366 22.33 17.86 16.90
N VAL A 367 22.85 17.89 15.66
CA VAL A 367 24.16 18.48 15.36
C VAL A 367 23.96 19.78 14.57
N PRO A 368 24.20 20.96 15.16
CA PRO A 368 24.18 22.21 14.41
C PRO A 368 25.41 22.26 13.48
N THR A 369 25.18 22.46 12.18
CA THR A 369 26.28 22.64 11.22
C THR A 369 26.24 24.04 10.65
N TRP A 370 27.38 24.72 10.73
CA TRP A 370 27.59 26.01 10.07
C TRP A 370 28.03 25.74 8.62
N GLY A 371 27.41 26.39 7.64
CA GLY A 371 27.85 26.32 6.25
C GLY A 371 29.25 26.90 6.09
N GLY A 372 30.23 26.06 5.78
CA GLY A 372 31.58 26.48 5.43
C GLY A 372 31.66 26.87 3.96
N GLN A 373 32.19 28.05 3.67
CA GLN A 373 32.63 28.43 2.33
C GLN A 373 34.10 28.03 2.17
N GLU A 374 34.42 27.28 1.12
CA GLU A 374 35.78 27.04 0.68
C GLU A 374 36.39 28.36 0.18
N ASP A 375 37.33 28.92 0.94
CA ASP A 375 38.27 29.90 0.42
C ASP A 375 39.66 29.27 0.31
N VAL A 376 40.18 29.34 -0.91
CA VAL A 376 41.49 28.87 -1.36
C VAL A 376 42.61 29.58 -0.59
N THR A 377 43.41 28.87 0.21
CA THR A 377 44.89 28.98 0.26
C THR A 377 45.56 27.97 1.25
N ARG A 378 46.71 27.42 0.80
CA ARG A 378 47.64 26.40 1.37
C ARG A 378 47.82 26.46 2.91
N HIS A 379 47.89 25.39 3.71
CA HIS A 379 48.95 24.36 3.77
C HIS A 379 48.61 23.25 4.81
N ASN A 380 48.90 21.99 4.46
CA ASN A 380 49.20 20.80 5.27
C ASN A 380 48.61 20.61 6.68
N SER A 381 47.66 19.69 6.80
CA SER A 381 47.83 18.49 7.66
C SER A 381 46.82 17.41 7.26
N GLN A 382 47.36 16.27 6.81
CA GLN A 382 46.63 15.04 6.49
C GLN A 382 46.15 14.33 7.76
N VAL A 383 45.21 13.38 7.55
CA VAL A 383 44.67 12.36 8.47
C VAL A 383 43.35 12.81 9.15
N GLN A 384 42.15 12.29 8.89
CA GLN A 384 41.71 11.04 8.25
C GLN A 384 40.22 11.22 7.82
N LEU A 385 39.98 11.43 6.53
CA LEU A 385 38.65 11.39 5.92
C LEU A 385 38.58 10.11 5.09
N SER A 386 37.81 9.12 5.53
CA SER A 386 37.34 8.07 4.63
C SER A 386 35.98 7.52 5.06
N ASN A 387 35.02 7.68 4.14
CA ASN A 387 33.78 6.93 3.97
C ASN A 387 32.61 7.30 4.91
N ARG A 388 31.40 7.68 4.45
CA ARG A 388 30.77 7.70 3.12
C ARG A 388 29.45 8.52 3.18
N VAL A 389 29.29 9.48 2.25
CA VAL A 389 28.14 9.68 1.32
C VAL A 389 26.77 9.99 1.96
N ILE A 390 26.28 11.23 2.05
CA ILE A 390 25.74 12.17 1.02
C ILE A 390 24.77 11.51 0.02
N TRP A 391 23.47 11.81 0.11
CA TRP A 391 22.57 11.69 -1.05
C TRP A 391 21.69 12.93 -1.19
N HIS A 392 21.80 13.51 -2.39
CA HIS A 392 20.95 14.53 -3.01
C HIS A 392 19.57 14.01 -3.38
#